data_AF-A0A292SGN8-F1
#
_entry.id   AF-A0A292SGN8-F1
#
_cell.length_a   1.000
_cell.length_b   1.000
_cell.length_c   1.000
_cell.angle_alpha   90.00
_cell.angle_beta   90.00
_cell.angle_gamma   90.00
#
_symmetry.space_group_name_H-M   'P 1'
#
loop_
_entity.id
_entity.type
_entity.pdbx_description
1 polymer ?
#
loop_
_entity_poly.entity_id
_entity_poly.type
_entity_poly.pdbx_seq_one_letter_code
_entity_poly.pdbx_strand_id
1 'polypeptide(L)'
;MNNNYFDLGSKKFLIITLVILACFFLLIVKAFNDLSDAQANMENNQPQKQAAVDINNVMNTMPRPNDSEEQNQEEQPAEQQYEPQQNRGLNVDIQSSVNATEELKPIDDNDSLPEQAVEPVQESNQSLSAEQQLELQFLSARKNKDEKQYVKALEEYKAIAENSTDANVKARCYEEMADVYGIVKRYGTALSYAQRAYNAAPTTSREMLIARLYYKTGEIDKATKRVNNILQRDFSNDR
;
A
#
# COMPACT_ATOMS: atom_id res chain seq x y z
N MET A 1 8.94 -31.84 34.60
CA MET A 1 8.28 -31.05 33.53
C MET A 1 6.87 -30.74 34.01
N ASN A 2 6.64 -29.54 34.54
CA ASN A 2 5.30 -29.13 35.00
C ASN A 2 4.53 -28.55 33.82
N ASN A 3 3.55 -29.30 33.34
CA ASN A 3 2.57 -28.83 32.38
C ASN A 3 1.62 -27.88 33.12
N ASN A 4 1.76 -26.57 32.90
CA ASN A 4 0.79 -25.57 33.34
C ASN A 4 -0.46 -25.70 32.46
N TYR A 5 -1.33 -26.63 32.81
CA TYR A 5 -2.65 -26.71 32.21
C TYR A 5 -3.46 -25.49 32.68
N PHE A 6 -3.78 -24.58 31.75
CA PHE A 6 -4.66 -23.44 32.01
C PHE A 6 -6.07 -23.97 32.21
N ASP A 7 -6.54 -24.01 33.45
CA ASP A 7 -7.89 -24.42 33.80
C ASP A 7 -8.86 -23.24 33.64
N LEU A 8 -9.53 -23.19 32.47
CA LEU A 8 -10.51 -22.16 32.12
C LEU A 8 -11.75 -22.16 33.05
N GLY A 9 -12.00 -23.25 33.79
CA GLY A 9 -13.09 -23.35 34.76
C GLY A 9 -12.73 -22.90 36.17
N SER A 10 -11.45 -22.56 36.41
CA SER A 10 -10.98 -22.21 37.74
C SER A 10 -11.55 -20.88 38.22
N LYS A 11 -12.02 -20.84 39.47
CA LYS A 11 -12.46 -19.60 40.14
C LYS A 11 -11.41 -18.49 40.05
N LYS A 12 -10.11 -18.85 40.04
CA LYS A 12 -9.00 -17.91 39.90
C LYS A 12 -8.95 -17.28 38.50
N PHE A 13 -9.20 -18.06 37.46
CA PHE A 13 -9.28 -17.58 36.08
C PHE A 13 -10.48 -16.66 35.87
N LEU A 14 -11.63 -17.01 36.45
CA LEU A 14 -12.83 -16.18 36.41
C LEU A 14 -12.60 -14.81 37.08
N ILE A 15 -11.91 -14.79 38.23
CA ILE A 15 -11.52 -13.55 38.91
C ILE A 15 -10.57 -12.72 38.05
N ILE A 16 -9.52 -13.33 37.47
CA ILE A 16 -8.57 -12.61 36.59
C ILE A 16 -9.28 -12.02 35.37
N THR A 17 -10.17 -12.79 34.75
CA THR A 17 -10.96 -12.32 33.60
C THR A 17 -11.86 -11.16 33.98
N LEU A 18 -12.50 -11.21 35.15
CA LEU A 18 -13.33 -10.13 35.67
C LEU A 18 -12.53 -8.86 35.95
N VAL A 19 -11.31 -8.99 36.50
CA VAL A 19 -10.39 -7.86 36.74
C VAL A 19 -9.97 -7.22 35.42
N ILE A 20 -9.62 -8.02 34.40
CA ILE A 20 -9.28 -7.50 33.07
C ILE A 20 -10.47 -6.74 32.46
N LEU A 21 -11.68 -7.30 32.58
CA LEU A 21 -12.90 -6.67 32.08
C LEU A 21 -13.17 -5.34 32.79
N ALA A 22 -13.02 -5.30 34.11
CA ALA A 22 -13.19 -4.07 34.91
C ALA A 22 -12.18 -2.98 34.51
N CYS A 23 -10.90 -3.34 34.30
CA CYS A 23 -9.89 -2.42 33.79
C CYS A 23 -10.26 -1.88 32.40
N PHE A 24 -10.78 -2.75 31.51
CA PHE A 24 -11.21 -2.34 30.18
C PHE A 24 -12.39 -1.36 30.23
N PHE A 25 -13.36 -1.60 31.13
CA PHE A 25 -14.47 -0.68 31.38
C PHE A 25 -14.00 0.68 31.89
N LEU A 26 -13.03 0.72 32.80
CA LEU A 26 -12.48 1.98 33.30
C LEU A 26 -11.76 2.78 32.20
N LEU A 27 -11.05 2.09 31.30
CA LEU A 27 -10.43 2.74 30.14
C LEU A 27 -11.46 3.30 29.16
N ILE A 28 -12.57 2.60 28.94
CA ILE A 28 -13.66 3.08 28.10
C ILE A 28 -14.32 4.31 28.73
N VAL A 29 -14.66 4.27 30.02
CA VAL A 29 -15.25 5.44 30.72
C VAL A 29 -14.32 6.64 30.67
N LYS A 30 -13.01 6.43 30.88
CA LYS A 30 -12.01 7.50 30.75
C LYS A 30 -11.97 8.08 29.33
N ALA A 31 -12.00 7.24 28.30
CA ALA A 31 -12.02 7.68 26.91
C ALA A 31 -13.27 8.48 26.55
N PHE A 32 -14.44 8.12 27.11
CA PHE A 32 -15.68 8.88 26.91
C PHE A 32 -15.68 10.22 27.66
N ASN A 33 -15.10 10.29 28.87
CA ASN A 33 -14.91 11.57 29.56
C ASN A 33 -13.96 12.49 28.77
N ASP A 34 -12.84 11.96 28.29
CA ASP A 34 -11.89 12.73 27.48
C ASP A 34 -12.54 13.25 26.17
N LEU A 35 -13.48 12.49 25.58
CA LEU A 35 -14.29 12.93 24.42
C LEU A 35 -15.33 14.00 24.78
N SER A 36 -15.97 13.89 25.95
CA SER A 36 -16.93 14.86 26.45
C SER A 36 -16.27 16.21 26.74
N ASP A 37 -15.06 16.20 27.30
CA ASP A 37 -14.27 17.41 27.56
C ASP A 37 -13.75 18.05 26.26
N ALA A 38 -13.51 17.25 25.23
CA ALA A 38 -13.16 17.74 23.89
C ALA A 38 -14.36 18.42 23.19
N GLN A 39 -15.60 17.93 23.39
CA GLN A 39 -16.81 18.60 22.87
C GLN A 39 -17.16 19.86 23.65
N ALA A 40 -17.01 19.88 24.98
CA ALA A 40 -17.29 21.06 25.80
C ALA A 40 -16.36 22.25 25.49
N ASN A 41 -15.13 21.99 25.03
CA ASN A 41 -14.21 23.04 24.56
C ASN A 41 -14.47 23.52 23.12
N MET A 42 -15.31 22.82 22.33
CA MET A 42 -15.72 23.27 20.99
C MET A 42 -16.95 24.18 21.00
N GLU A 43 -17.73 24.20 22.09
CA GLU A 43 -18.97 25.02 22.17
C GLU A 43 -18.72 26.48 22.56
N ASN A 44 -17.51 26.83 23.03
CA ASN A 44 -17.14 28.21 23.39
C ASN A 44 -16.54 29.05 22.25
N ASN A 45 -16.42 28.51 21.04
CA ASN A 45 -15.99 29.24 19.85
C ASN A 45 -17.09 29.23 18.78
N GLN A 46 -18.23 29.86 19.07
CA GLN A 46 -19.16 30.30 18.04
C GLN A 46 -18.80 31.72 17.57
N PRO A 47 -18.49 31.94 16.28
CA PRO A 47 -18.54 33.27 15.70
C PRO A 47 -19.98 33.80 15.72
N GLN A 48 -20.12 35.07 16.09
CA GLN A 48 -21.38 35.79 16.23
C GLN A 48 -22.27 35.68 14.98
N LYS A 49 -23.58 35.57 15.23
CA LYS A 49 -24.67 35.77 14.27
C LYS A 49 -24.40 37.01 13.39
N GLN A 50 -24.37 36.84 12.07
CA GLN A 50 -24.58 37.94 11.13
C GLN A 50 -25.89 37.75 10.38
N ALA A 51 -26.65 38.84 10.37
CA ALA A 51 -27.99 38.96 9.83
C ALA A 51 -28.00 38.79 8.31
N ALA A 52 -29.12 38.24 7.82
CA ALA A 52 -29.45 38.17 6.41
C ALA A 52 -29.42 39.57 5.76
N VAL A 53 -28.68 39.70 4.65
CA VAL A 53 -28.87 40.77 3.67
C VAL A 53 -28.87 40.14 2.28
N ASP A 54 -29.97 40.37 1.59
CA ASP A 54 -30.34 39.90 0.24
C ASP A 54 -29.83 40.90 -0.80
N ILE A 55 -29.02 40.49 -1.79
CA ILE A 55 -28.58 41.37 -2.89
C ILE A 55 -28.46 40.60 -4.23
N ASN A 56 -29.61 40.34 -4.84
CA ASN A 56 -29.75 40.44 -6.30
C ASN A 56 -29.50 41.89 -6.71
N ASN A 57 -28.24 42.29 -6.91
CA ASN A 57 -27.83 43.44 -7.72
C ASN A 57 -26.30 43.57 -7.72
N VAL A 58 -25.78 44.05 -8.85
CA VAL A 58 -24.38 44.41 -9.13
C VAL A 58 -23.50 43.26 -9.68
N MET A 59 -23.92 42.72 -10.83
CA MET A 59 -22.99 42.62 -11.97
C MET A 59 -22.64 44.04 -12.40
N ASN A 60 -21.46 44.52 -12.02
CA ASN A 60 -20.60 45.39 -12.83
C ASN A 60 -19.41 45.85 -11.99
N THR A 61 -18.29 46.08 -12.68
CA THR A 61 -17.01 46.61 -12.20
C THR A 61 -16.10 45.63 -11.46
N MET A 62 -15.39 44.80 -12.24
CA MET A 62 -14.01 44.42 -11.90
C MET A 62 -13.13 45.67 -11.89
N PRO A 63 -12.26 45.81 -10.88
CA PRO A 63 -10.89 46.22 -11.12
C PRO A 63 -9.91 45.16 -10.62
N ARG A 64 -8.89 44.92 -11.46
CA ARG A 64 -7.71 44.10 -11.23
C ARG A 64 -6.88 44.65 -10.05
N PRO A 65 -6.39 43.83 -9.09
CA PRO A 65 -5.44 44.30 -8.09
C PRO A 65 -4.00 44.13 -8.59
N ASN A 66 -3.21 45.19 -8.44
CA ASN A 66 -1.74 45.16 -8.42
C ASN A 66 -1.25 44.84 -7.00
N ASP A 67 -0.04 44.31 -6.94
CA ASP A 67 0.70 43.79 -5.78
C ASP A 67 0.90 44.81 -4.64
N SER A 68 0.79 44.33 -3.40
CA SER A 68 1.56 44.80 -2.23
C SER A 68 1.37 43.81 -1.06
N GLU A 69 2.50 43.29 -0.59
CA GLU A 69 2.67 42.36 0.53
C GLU A 69 2.39 43.05 1.89
N GLU A 70 1.81 42.33 2.84
CA GLU A 70 2.30 42.25 4.23
C GLU A 70 1.56 41.17 5.05
N GLN A 71 2.30 40.64 6.02
CA GLN A 71 2.21 39.30 6.60
C GLN A 71 1.11 39.14 7.66
N ASN A 72 0.54 37.93 7.75
CA ASN A 72 0.38 37.23 9.03
C ASN A 72 0.29 35.72 8.80
N GLN A 73 1.14 35.00 9.54
CA GLN A 73 1.39 33.56 9.47
C GLN A 73 0.40 32.80 10.35
N GLU A 74 -0.27 31.78 9.79
CA GLU A 74 -0.74 30.61 10.55
C GLU A 74 -0.40 29.34 9.72
N GLU A 75 0.30 28.41 10.37
CA GLU A 75 0.87 27.20 9.78
C GLU A 75 -0.21 26.19 9.37
N GLN A 76 -0.29 25.88 8.07
CA GLN A 76 -0.92 24.67 7.53
C GLN A 76 0.18 23.69 7.06
N PRO A 77 0.01 22.36 7.23
CA PRO A 77 0.98 21.41 6.71
C PRO A 77 0.97 21.46 5.18
N ALA A 78 2.13 21.77 4.61
CA ALA A 78 2.34 22.05 3.19
C ALA A 78 1.86 20.91 2.27
N GLU A 79 0.90 21.21 1.39
CA GLU A 79 0.69 20.47 0.16
C GLU A 79 1.91 20.72 -0.75
N GLN A 80 2.77 19.72 -0.93
CA GLN A 80 3.85 19.80 -1.90
C GLN A 80 3.26 19.78 -3.32
N GLN A 81 3.34 20.93 -3.97
CA GLN A 81 3.13 21.12 -5.39
C GLN A 81 4.28 20.41 -6.14
N TYR A 82 3.98 19.31 -6.84
CA TYR A 82 4.99 18.52 -7.55
C TYR A 82 5.25 19.09 -8.96
N GLU A 83 6.48 19.52 -9.20
CA GLU A 83 7.06 19.71 -10.53
C GLU A 83 7.26 18.34 -11.21
N PRO A 84 6.99 18.20 -12.52
CA PRO A 84 7.15 16.94 -13.23
C PRO A 84 8.63 16.61 -13.50
N GLN A 85 9.16 15.58 -12.85
CA GLN A 85 10.44 14.97 -13.26
C GLN A 85 10.23 14.01 -14.43
N GLN A 86 10.90 14.30 -15.54
CA GLN A 86 11.00 13.45 -16.74
C GLN A 86 11.54 12.07 -16.41
N ASN A 87 10.73 11.04 -16.62
CA ASN A 87 11.14 9.65 -16.50
C ASN A 87 11.56 9.13 -17.87
N ARG A 88 12.86 8.79 -18.03
CA ARG A 88 13.36 8.11 -19.25
C ARG A 88 12.82 6.68 -19.26
N GLY A 89 11.89 6.39 -20.16
CA GLY A 89 11.39 5.04 -20.40
C GLY A 89 12.51 4.11 -20.88
N LEU A 90 12.74 3.02 -20.15
CA LEU A 90 13.40 1.83 -20.70
C LEU A 90 12.32 1.01 -21.41
N ASN A 91 12.34 1.03 -22.74
CA ASN A 91 11.55 0.12 -23.57
C ASN A 91 12.27 -1.24 -23.60
N VAL A 92 11.62 -2.29 -23.12
CA VAL A 92 12.09 -3.68 -23.31
C VAL A 92 11.01 -4.41 -24.09
N ASP A 93 11.26 -4.55 -25.39
CA ASP A 93 10.46 -5.36 -26.31
C ASP A 93 10.59 -6.84 -25.93
N ILE A 94 9.53 -7.43 -25.38
CA ILE A 94 9.43 -8.89 -25.22
C ILE A 94 8.72 -9.41 -26.48
N GLN A 95 9.49 -9.73 -27.52
CA GLN A 95 8.99 -10.53 -28.63
C GLN A 95 8.83 -11.98 -28.16
N SER A 96 7.56 -12.38 -28.00
CA SER A 96 7.13 -13.77 -27.96
C SER A 96 7.49 -14.47 -29.27
N SER A 97 8.39 -15.44 -29.22
CA SER A 97 8.59 -16.40 -30.31
C SER A 97 8.31 -17.81 -29.79
N VAL A 98 7.03 -18.17 -29.80
CA VAL A 98 6.59 -19.57 -29.82
C VAL A 98 6.65 -20.00 -31.29
N ASN A 99 7.58 -20.90 -31.64
CA ASN A 99 7.50 -21.71 -32.85
C ASN A 99 8.50 -22.88 -32.74
N ALA A 100 7.98 -24.04 -32.34
CA ALA A 100 8.60 -25.33 -32.62
C ALA A 100 7.47 -26.34 -32.83
N THR A 101 7.03 -26.46 -34.06
CA THR A 101 6.28 -27.61 -34.56
C THR A 101 7.31 -28.72 -34.74
N GLU A 102 7.45 -29.61 -33.75
CA GLU A 102 8.24 -30.84 -33.91
C GLU A 102 7.29 -32.03 -34.01
N GLU A 103 7.30 -32.63 -35.20
CA GLU A 103 6.55 -33.80 -35.61
C GLU A 103 7.17 -35.04 -34.93
N LEU A 104 6.42 -35.68 -34.03
CA LEU A 104 6.86 -36.89 -33.32
C LEU A 104 6.99 -38.06 -34.31
N LYS A 105 8.22 -38.49 -34.59
CA LYS A 105 8.50 -39.78 -35.24
C LYS A 105 8.55 -40.90 -34.19
N PRO A 106 8.08 -42.13 -34.51
CA PRO A 106 8.19 -43.26 -33.60
C PRO A 106 9.66 -43.66 -33.45
N ILE A 107 10.12 -43.88 -32.21
CA ILE A 107 11.44 -44.46 -31.95
C ILE A 107 11.30 -45.98 -32.01
N ASP A 108 12.08 -46.58 -32.91
CA ASP A 108 12.19 -48.01 -33.17
C ASP A 108 13.09 -48.67 -32.11
N ASP A 109 12.62 -49.73 -31.46
CA ASP A 109 13.31 -50.46 -30.39
C ASP A 109 14.34 -51.43 -30.98
N ASN A 110 15.48 -50.93 -31.46
CA ASN A 110 16.73 -51.69 -31.55
C ASN A 110 17.84 -50.81 -32.13
N ASP A 111 18.59 -50.13 -31.26
CA ASP A 111 20.02 -50.06 -31.49
C ASP A 111 20.81 -49.78 -30.21
N SER A 112 21.93 -50.47 -30.15
CA SER A 112 22.81 -50.67 -29.01
C SER A 112 23.37 -49.34 -28.48
N LEU A 113 23.21 -49.09 -27.17
CA LEU A 113 23.83 -48.00 -26.43
C LEU A 113 25.36 -48.01 -26.59
N PRO A 114 26.01 -46.92 -27.05
CA PRO A 114 27.41 -46.70 -26.74
C PRO A 114 27.53 -46.17 -25.30
N GLU A 115 28.35 -46.82 -24.50
CA GLU A 115 28.88 -46.29 -23.23
C GLU A 115 29.62 -44.97 -23.52
N GLN A 116 28.91 -43.84 -23.47
CA GLN A 116 29.53 -42.55 -23.24
C GLN A 116 29.68 -42.37 -21.74
N ALA A 117 30.94 -42.19 -21.34
CA ALA A 117 31.36 -41.85 -20.00
C ALA A 117 30.39 -40.82 -19.39
N VAL A 118 29.76 -41.22 -18.29
CA VAL A 118 29.12 -40.29 -17.37
C VAL A 118 30.27 -39.47 -16.77
N GLU A 119 30.66 -38.39 -17.45
CA GLU A 119 31.34 -37.30 -16.77
C GLU A 119 30.41 -36.90 -15.61
N PRO A 120 30.93 -36.80 -14.37
CA PRO A 120 30.09 -36.37 -13.26
C PRO A 120 29.52 -35.02 -13.67
N VAL A 121 28.19 -34.92 -13.66
CA VAL A 121 27.52 -33.62 -13.66
C VAL A 121 28.12 -32.90 -12.45
N GLN A 122 29.09 -32.03 -12.73
CA GLN A 122 29.54 -31.07 -11.75
C GLN A 122 28.24 -30.35 -11.39
N GLU A 123 27.77 -30.56 -10.16
CA GLU A 123 26.85 -29.65 -9.52
C GLU A 123 27.49 -28.29 -9.67
N SER A 124 27.07 -27.57 -10.70
CA SER A 124 27.42 -26.19 -10.85
C SER A 124 26.76 -25.57 -9.63
N ASN A 125 27.56 -25.29 -8.61
CA ASN A 125 27.26 -24.39 -7.52
C ASN A 125 27.06 -22.99 -8.12
N GLN A 126 26.07 -22.85 -9.01
CA GLN A 126 25.53 -21.58 -9.43
C GLN A 126 24.72 -21.10 -8.25
N SER A 127 25.44 -20.46 -7.32
CA SER A 127 24.85 -19.54 -6.37
C SER A 127 23.90 -18.65 -7.16
N LEU A 128 22.60 -18.73 -6.83
CA LEU A 128 21.57 -17.89 -7.42
C LEU A 128 22.05 -16.43 -7.36
N SER A 129 21.90 -15.69 -8.46
CA SER A 129 22.11 -14.24 -8.47
C SER A 129 21.28 -13.60 -7.35
N ALA A 130 21.78 -12.51 -6.76
CA ALA A 130 21.03 -11.76 -5.75
C ALA A 130 19.62 -11.37 -6.24
N GLU A 131 19.48 -11.09 -7.54
CA GLU A 131 18.19 -10.80 -8.19
C GLU A 131 17.28 -12.03 -8.25
N GLN A 132 17.83 -13.20 -8.54
CA GLN A 132 17.08 -14.46 -8.56
C GLN A 132 16.63 -14.86 -7.15
N GLN A 133 17.48 -14.65 -6.14
CA GLN A 133 17.13 -14.87 -4.73
C GLN A 133 16.02 -13.92 -4.29
N LEU A 134 16.09 -12.65 -4.68
CA LEU A 134 15.06 -11.67 -4.38
C LEU A 134 13.71 -12.05 -5.02
N GLU A 135 13.73 -12.45 -6.29
CA GLU A 135 12.49 -12.85 -6.97
C GLU A 135 11.90 -14.12 -6.33
N LEU A 136 12.71 -15.09 -5.93
CA LEU A 136 12.25 -16.26 -5.15
C LEU A 136 11.57 -15.87 -3.83
N GLN A 137 12.08 -14.86 -3.13
CA GLN A 137 11.44 -14.34 -1.91
C GLN A 137 10.07 -13.72 -2.23
N PHE A 138 9.96 -12.95 -3.32
CA PHE A 138 8.67 -12.42 -3.78
C PHE A 138 7.69 -13.54 -4.17
N LEU A 139 8.14 -14.59 -4.86
CA LEU A 139 7.30 -15.73 -5.21
C LEU A 139 6.79 -16.46 -3.96
N SER A 140 7.64 -16.66 -2.95
CA SER A 140 7.23 -17.24 -1.66
C SER A 140 6.15 -16.41 -0.98
N ALA A 141 6.37 -15.10 -0.86
CA ALA A 141 5.43 -14.19 -0.21
C ALA A 141 4.09 -14.15 -0.94
N ARG A 142 4.14 -14.13 -2.29
CA ARG A 142 2.95 -14.18 -3.14
C ARG A 142 2.20 -15.49 -3.02
N LYS A 143 2.91 -16.63 -2.96
CA LYS A 143 2.28 -17.93 -2.72
C LYS A 143 1.52 -17.95 -1.40
N ASN A 144 2.10 -17.43 -0.32
CA ASN A 144 1.38 -17.31 0.97
C ASN A 144 0.14 -16.41 0.85
N LYS A 145 0.22 -15.31 0.09
CA LYS A 145 -0.95 -14.44 -0.18
C LYS A 145 -2.05 -15.21 -0.92
N ASP A 146 -1.71 -15.96 -1.96
CA ASP A 146 -2.66 -16.72 -2.78
C ASP A 146 -3.30 -17.87 -1.98
N GLU A 147 -2.54 -18.49 -1.07
CA GLU A 147 -3.01 -19.47 -0.09
C GLU A 147 -3.80 -18.85 1.08
N LYS A 148 -4.04 -17.53 1.06
CA LYS A 148 -4.73 -16.74 2.10
C LYS A 148 -4.03 -16.76 3.47
N GLN A 149 -2.75 -17.14 3.50
CA GLN A 149 -1.88 -17.01 4.67
C GLN A 149 -1.37 -15.56 4.79
N TYR A 150 -2.30 -14.62 4.95
CA TYR A 150 -2.02 -13.18 4.85
C TYR A 150 -0.99 -12.66 5.86
N VAL A 151 -0.99 -13.19 7.10
CA VAL A 151 -0.01 -12.80 8.12
C VAL A 151 1.40 -13.16 7.68
N LYS A 152 1.59 -14.40 7.21
CA LYS A 152 2.89 -14.88 6.73
C LYS A 152 3.35 -14.13 5.48
N ALA A 153 2.44 -13.86 4.55
CA ALA A 153 2.74 -13.03 3.38
C ALA A 153 3.23 -11.63 3.78
N LEU A 154 2.55 -10.98 4.75
CA LEU A 154 2.95 -9.66 5.26
C LEU A 154 4.32 -9.69 5.95
N GLU A 155 4.62 -10.73 6.72
CA GLU A 155 5.93 -10.92 7.36
C GLU A 155 7.03 -11.07 6.31
N GLU A 156 6.81 -11.88 5.28
CA GLU A 156 7.79 -12.07 4.21
C GLU A 156 8.00 -10.78 3.39
N TYR A 157 6.94 -10.08 2.98
CA TYR A 157 7.09 -8.79 2.28
C TYR A 157 7.78 -7.73 3.15
N LYS A 158 7.50 -7.71 4.45
CA LYS A 158 8.17 -6.81 5.39
C LYS A 158 9.66 -7.14 5.49
N ALA A 159 10.02 -8.41 5.61
CA ALA A 159 11.41 -8.85 5.67
C ALA A 159 12.18 -8.48 4.39
N ILE A 160 11.57 -8.66 3.21
CA ILE A 160 12.17 -8.23 1.93
C ILE A 160 12.42 -6.70 1.94
N ALA A 161 11.45 -5.92 2.39
CA ALA A 161 11.56 -4.46 2.43
C ALA A 161 12.64 -3.96 3.42
N GLU A 162 12.78 -4.62 4.58
CA GLU A 162 13.77 -4.28 5.60
C GLU A 162 15.19 -4.65 5.18
N ASN A 163 15.35 -5.75 4.44
CA ASN A 163 16.65 -6.23 3.97
C ASN A 163 17.12 -5.57 2.67
N SER A 164 16.23 -4.86 1.96
CA SER A 164 16.57 -4.17 0.72
C SER A 164 17.02 -2.73 0.95
N THR A 165 17.96 -2.26 0.15
CA THR A 165 18.31 -0.83 0.03
C THR A 165 17.63 -0.16 -1.17
N ASP A 166 17.09 -0.93 -2.11
CA ASP A 166 16.46 -0.43 -3.32
C ASP A 166 15.04 0.09 -3.03
N ALA A 167 14.81 1.36 -3.38
CA ALA A 167 13.53 2.03 -3.24
C ALA A 167 12.42 1.35 -4.07
N ASN A 168 12.71 0.81 -5.25
CA ASN A 168 11.75 0.10 -6.08
C ASN A 168 11.31 -1.21 -5.44
N VAL A 169 12.25 -1.95 -4.84
CA VAL A 169 11.95 -3.19 -4.11
C VAL A 169 11.08 -2.88 -2.89
N LYS A 170 11.44 -1.85 -2.11
CA LYS A 170 10.61 -1.40 -0.98
C LYS A 170 9.21 -0.99 -1.42
N ALA A 171 9.11 -0.23 -2.51
CA ALA A 171 7.82 0.20 -3.06
C ALA A 171 6.97 -0.99 -3.50
N ARG A 172 7.56 -1.99 -4.17
CA ARG A 172 6.87 -3.25 -4.55
C ARG A 172 6.37 -4.00 -3.31
N CYS A 173 7.17 -4.11 -2.26
CA CYS A 173 6.73 -4.72 -1.00
C CYS A 173 5.55 -3.95 -0.37
N TYR A 174 5.61 -2.63 -0.31
CA TYR A 174 4.53 -1.82 0.25
C TYR A 174 3.24 -1.91 -0.57
N GLU A 175 3.34 -2.00 -1.89
CA GLU A 175 2.21 -2.23 -2.80
C GLU A 175 1.53 -3.58 -2.49
N GLU A 176 2.31 -4.64 -2.39
CA GLU A 176 1.83 -5.98 -2.04
C GLU A 176 1.20 -6.03 -0.64
N MET A 177 1.80 -5.36 0.34
CA MET A 177 1.23 -5.23 1.69
C MET A 177 -0.09 -4.46 1.67
N ALA A 178 -0.17 -3.37 0.89
CA ALA A 178 -1.40 -2.61 0.73
C ALA A 178 -2.52 -3.46 0.12
N ASP A 179 -2.20 -4.28 -0.89
CA ASP A 179 -3.14 -5.22 -1.49
C ASP A 179 -3.64 -6.26 -0.47
N VAL A 180 -2.73 -6.87 0.31
CA VAL A 180 -3.13 -7.81 1.37
C VAL A 180 -4.04 -7.15 2.39
N TYR A 181 -3.71 -5.95 2.88
CA TYR A 181 -4.58 -5.21 3.79
C TYR A 181 -5.92 -4.83 3.15
N GLY A 182 -5.94 -4.55 1.85
CA GLY A 182 -7.15 -4.29 1.07
C GLY A 182 -8.06 -5.53 0.98
N ILE A 183 -7.48 -6.72 0.79
CA ILE A 183 -8.21 -8.00 0.76
C ILE A 183 -8.89 -8.25 2.11
N VAL A 184 -8.18 -8.02 3.23
CA VAL A 184 -8.74 -8.18 4.59
C VAL A 184 -9.55 -6.97 5.05
N LYS A 185 -9.89 -6.04 4.14
CA LYS A 185 -10.73 -4.85 4.37
C LYS A 185 -10.20 -3.88 5.43
N ARG A 186 -8.88 -3.87 5.68
CA ARG A 186 -8.20 -2.89 6.54
C ARG A 186 -7.75 -1.70 5.70
N TYR A 187 -8.72 -0.96 5.15
CA TYR A 187 -8.45 0.07 4.14
C TYR A 187 -7.58 1.24 4.63
N GLY A 188 -7.68 1.64 5.89
CA GLY A 188 -6.81 2.68 6.45
C GLY A 188 -5.33 2.26 6.44
N THR A 189 -5.05 1.01 6.83
CA THR A 189 -3.69 0.45 6.78
C THR A 189 -3.23 0.26 5.34
N ALA A 190 -4.11 -0.23 4.46
CA ALA A 190 -3.80 -0.38 3.04
C ALA A 190 -3.42 0.96 2.40
N LEU A 191 -4.17 2.02 2.69
CA LEU A 191 -3.92 3.37 2.16
C LEU A 191 -2.55 3.90 2.61
N SER A 192 -2.20 3.70 3.88
CA SER A 192 -0.90 4.08 4.42
C SER A 192 0.25 3.38 3.66
N TYR A 193 0.13 2.07 3.42
CA TYR A 193 1.15 1.34 2.65
C TYR A 193 1.18 1.74 1.17
N ALA A 194 0.02 1.99 0.54
CA ALA A 194 -0.02 2.46 -0.84
C ALA A 194 0.65 3.84 -1.00
N GLN A 195 0.47 4.75 -0.04
CA GLN A 195 1.17 6.03 0.00
C GLN A 195 2.67 5.86 0.24
N ARG A 196 3.08 4.97 1.14
CA ARG A 196 4.51 4.62 1.31
C ARG A 196 5.12 4.07 0.03
N ALA A 197 4.39 3.22 -0.70
CA ALA A 197 4.83 2.67 -1.99
C ALA A 197 5.05 3.79 -3.01
N TYR A 198 4.06 4.68 -3.16
CA TYR A 198 4.13 5.81 -4.08
C TYR A 198 5.28 6.77 -3.72
N ASN A 199 5.45 7.10 -2.43
CA ASN A 199 6.51 8.00 -1.98
C ASN A 199 7.91 7.39 -2.14
N ALA A 200 8.04 6.07 -2.05
CA ALA A 200 9.31 5.38 -2.26
C ALA A 200 9.70 5.31 -3.75
N ALA A 201 8.75 4.98 -4.63
CA ALA A 201 8.96 4.98 -6.08
C ALA A 201 7.65 5.35 -6.80
N PRO A 202 7.49 6.61 -7.22
CA PRO A 202 6.25 7.07 -7.86
C PRO A 202 6.00 6.38 -9.20
N THR A 203 4.82 5.80 -9.37
CA THR A 203 4.34 5.24 -10.65
C THR A 203 2.84 5.47 -10.81
N THR A 204 2.35 5.49 -12.06
CA THR A 204 0.91 5.54 -12.34
C THR A 204 0.16 4.40 -11.66
N SER A 205 0.73 3.19 -11.65
CA SER A 205 0.11 2.01 -11.00
C SER A 205 -0.13 2.24 -9.50
N ARG A 206 0.88 2.76 -8.78
CA ARG A 206 0.78 3.02 -7.33
C ARG A 206 -0.16 4.18 -7.03
N GLU A 207 -0.17 5.19 -7.90
CA GLU A 207 -1.12 6.27 -7.78
C GLU A 207 -2.57 5.79 -7.97
N MET A 208 -2.78 4.90 -8.94
CA MET A 208 -4.06 4.25 -9.19
C MET A 208 -4.49 3.35 -8.03
N LEU A 209 -3.55 2.67 -7.37
CA LEU A 209 -3.83 1.91 -6.14
C LEU A 209 -4.39 2.81 -5.04
N ILE A 210 -3.80 4.00 -4.84
CA ILE A 210 -4.30 4.97 -3.85
C ILE A 210 -5.72 5.43 -4.24
N ALA A 211 -5.96 5.74 -5.52
CA ALA A 211 -7.29 6.13 -5.99
C ALA A 211 -8.34 5.03 -5.76
N ARG A 212 -7.98 3.77 -6.05
CA ARG A 212 -8.83 2.59 -5.79
C ARG A 212 -9.17 2.44 -4.31
N LEU A 213 -8.20 2.70 -3.43
CA LEU A 213 -8.42 2.62 -1.98
C LEU A 213 -9.35 3.73 -1.48
N TYR A 214 -9.19 4.97 -1.96
CA TYR A 214 -10.15 6.05 -1.69
C TYR A 214 -11.56 5.71 -2.16
N TYR A 215 -11.70 5.11 -3.34
CA TYR A 215 -13.00 4.67 -3.82
C TYR A 215 -13.63 3.62 -2.88
N LYS A 216 -12.83 2.65 -2.39
CA LYS A 216 -13.29 1.62 -1.45
C LYS A 216 -13.67 2.16 -0.07
N THR A 217 -13.11 3.30 0.36
CA THR A 217 -13.46 3.98 1.62
C THR A 217 -14.63 4.95 1.48
N GLY A 218 -15.16 5.15 0.26
CA GLY A 218 -16.24 6.11 -0.01
C GLY A 218 -15.75 7.55 -0.18
N GLU A 219 -14.43 7.77 -0.22
CA GLU A 219 -13.81 9.08 -0.49
C GLU A 219 -13.77 9.36 -2.00
N ILE A 220 -14.95 9.39 -2.62
CA ILE A 220 -15.12 9.44 -4.08
C ILE A 220 -14.49 10.69 -4.71
N ASP A 221 -14.55 11.83 -4.03
CA ASP A 221 -13.95 13.07 -4.52
C ASP A 221 -12.43 12.95 -4.62
N LYS A 222 -11.79 12.34 -3.61
CA LYS A 222 -10.34 12.11 -3.61
C LYS A 222 -9.94 11.10 -4.67
N ALA A 223 -10.72 10.03 -4.83
CA ALA A 223 -10.48 9.03 -5.88
C ALA A 223 -10.56 9.68 -7.27
N THR A 224 -11.62 10.44 -7.55
CA THR A 224 -11.84 11.13 -8.83
C THR A 224 -10.73 12.14 -9.11
N LYS A 225 -10.37 12.98 -8.13
CA LYS A 225 -9.26 13.93 -8.26
C LYS A 225 -7.96 13.22 -8.63
N ARG A 226 -7.64 12.11 -7.95
CA ARG A 226 -6.42 11.33 -8.21
C ARG A 226 -6.42 10.73 -9.61
N VAL A 227 -7.52 10.11 -10.05
CA VAL A 227 -7.64 9.56 -11.40
C VAL A 227 -7.54 10.66 -12.46
N ASN A 228 -8.19 11.79 -12.26
CA ASN A 228 -8.13 12.90 -13.22
C ASN A 228 -6.70 13.45 -13.36
N ASN A 229 -5.95 13.57 -12.25
CA ASN A 229 -4.54 13.95 -12.29
C ASN A 229 -3.68 12.95 -13.08
N ILE A 230 -3.92 11.64 -12.90
CA ILE A 230 -3.25 10.59 -13.69
C ILE A 230 -3.54 10.79 -15.18
N LEU A 231 -4.81 10.91 -15.56
CA LEU A 231 -5.22 11.06 -16.96
C LEU A 231 -4.63 12.34 -17.56
N GLN A 232 -4.70 13.46 -16.85
CA GLN A 232 -4.12 14.73 -17.32
C GLN A 232 -2.61 14.61 -17.54
N ARG A 233 -1.88 14.01 -16.60
CA ARG A 233 -0.43 13.80 -16.74
C ARG A 233 -0.13 12.90 -17.94
N ASP A 234 -0.76 11.74 -17.99
CA ASP A 234 -0.41 10.70 -18.96
C ASP A 234 -0.79 11.12 -20.39
N PHE A 235 -1.94 11.79 -20.59
CA PHE A 235 -2.33 12.34 -21.91
C PHE A 235 -1.62 13.65 -22.30
N SER A 236 -1.11 14.43 -21.33
CA SER A 236 -0.35 15.65 -21.66
C SER A 236 1.07 15.32 -22.13
N ASN A 237 1.61 14.17 -21.72
CA ASN A 237 2.94 13.71 -22.11
C ASN A 237 3.00 13.12 -23.54
N ASP A 238 1.85 12.88 -24.19
CA ASP A 238 1.75 12.33 -25.55
C ASP A 238 1.80 13.41 -26.67
N ARG A 239 2.05 14.67 -26.32
CA ARG A 239 2.16 15.81 -27.27
C ARG A 239 3.58 16.32 -27.40
#